data_AF-A0A2A4QES5-F1
#
_entry.id   AF-A0A2A4QES5-F1
#
_cell.length_a   1.000
_cell.length_b   1.000
_cell.length_c   1.000
_cell.angle_alpha   90.00
_cell.angle_beta   90.00
_cell.angle_gamma   90.00
#
_symmetry.space_group_name_H-M   'P 1'
#
loop_
_entity.id
_entity.type
_entity.pdbx_description
1 polymer ?
#
loop_
_entity_poly.entity_id
_entity_poly.type
_entity_poly.pdbx_seq_one_letter_code
_entity_poly.pdbx_strand_id
1 'polypeptide(L)'
;MAYQTKSRDPLLEEHMQAAIRKRGSELIGMALIGIALLFGMILWSYSADDPNHFSVTSEPAKNMLGDFGAAISGALIFTIGKAAWVIPMFCLAWGVRFVLHIGETRALTRAIFSPIFGAFAAILFAAHIPPIDWTHSFGLGGLFGDMAFGLLVDINPLGMGFGIAILTLILGAITATFGLYVMGFTGPELRTINRFSWVAIILSYASLVHAFARIMAAFQERQQARAAMAPAQPQTTFAPTQPIVARAEPFVGTTPTNTQAPIAAAPSAKKLSFPSLPSFGLNRAVAPEAVAYTDPAPQTDPQDRVKLRISEAVQKKILSTAAEEENFEVIERAEPILSRTPTATPVTSAPLAPVEELDLDD
;
A
#
# COMPACT_ATOMS: atom_id res chain seq x y z
N MET A 1 13.28 -41.75 63.85
CA MET A 1 14.32 -40.89 63.25
C MET A 1 13.64 -39.97 62.26
N ALA A 2 13.41 -38.71 62.63
CA ALA A 2 12.80 -37.73 61.73
C ALA A 2 13.87 -37.25 60.74
N TYR A 3 13.73 -37.64 59.48
CA TYR A 3 14.54 -37.09 58.39
C TYR A 3 14.15 -35.62 58.19
N GLN A 4 14.97 -34.71 58.72
CA GLN A 4 14.98 -33.31 58.33
C GLN A 4 15.35 -33.24 56.85
N THR A 5 14.36 -33.09 55.97
CA THR A 5 14.57 -32.75 54.57
C THR A 5 15.22 -31.37 54.54
N LYS A 6 16.50 -31.33 54.19
CA LYS A 6 17.30 -30.12 53.93
C LYS A 6 16.47 -29.15 53.08
N SER A 7 15.97 -28.07 53.68
CA SER A 7 15.33 -26.97 52.95
C SER A 7 16.29 -26.54 51.84
N ARG A 8 15.86 -26.69 50.59
CA ARG A 8 16.57 -26.14 49.43
C ARG A 8 16.63 -24.64 49.67
N ASP A 9 17.82 -24.09 49.54
CA ASP A 9 18.10 -22.69 49.83
C ASP A 9 17.22 -21.81 48.91
N PRO A 10 16.20 -21.10 49.44
CA PRO A 10 15.15 -20.47 48.64
C PRO A 10 15.69 -19.43 47.65
N LEU A 11 16.86 -18.85 47.96
CA LEU A 11 17.53 -17.86 47.11
C LEU A 11 17.99 -18.45 45.77
N LEU A 12 18.51 -19.67 45.74
CA LEU A 12 18.99 -20.30 44.49
C LEU A 12 17.83 -20.64 43.56
N GLU A 13 16.70 -21.05 44.11
CA GLU A 13 15.48 -21.35 43.37
C GLU A 13 14.88 -20.05 42.77
N GLU A 14 14.86 -18.95 43.54
CA GLU A 14 14.41 -17.64 43.05
C GLU A 14 15.30 -17.09 41.93
N HIS A 15 16.64 -17.18 42.07
CA HIS A 15 17.57 -16.75 41.02
C HIS A 15 17.44 -17.57 39.74
N MET A 16 17.25 -18.89 39.86
CA MET A 16 17.04 -19.78 38.72
C MET A 16 15.70 -19.50 38.04
N GLN A 17 14.63 -19.30 38.80
CA GLN A 17 13.31 -18.95 38.25
C GLN A 17 13.31 -17.58 37.57
N ALA A 18 13.98 -16.58 38.15
CA ALA A 18 14.13 -15.25 37.54
C ALA A 18 14.94 -15.32 36.24
N ALA A 19 16.02 -16.11 36.19
CA ALA A 19 16.81 -16.31 34.99
C ALA A 19 16.01 -17.01 33.87
N ILE A 20 15.24 -18.04 34.21
CA ILE A 20 14.38 -18.75 33.25
C ILE A 20 13.29 -17.82 32.72
N ARG A 21 12.63 -17.04 33.59
CA ARG A 21 11.60 -16.08 33.16
C ARG A 21 12.19 -15.02 32.23
N LYS A 22 13.38 -14.50 32.53
CA LYS A 22 14.06 -13.50 31.70
C LYS A 22 14.43 -14.03 30.32
N ARG A 23 14.98 -15.24 30.24
CA ARG A 23 15.34 -15.88 28.95
C ARG A 23 14.11 -16.34 28.17
N GLY A 24 13.07 -16.80 28.87
CA GLY A 24 11.81 -17.17 28.26
C GLY A 24 11.12 -15.99 27.58
N SER A 25 11.10 -14.82 28.24
CA SER A 25 10.52 -13.62 27.65
C SER A 25 11.33 -13.08 26.47
N GLU A 26 12.67 -13.12 26.54
CA GLU A 26 13.55 -12.80 25.41
C GLU A 26 13.27 -13.68 24.19
N LEU A 27 13.09 -14.99 24.39
CA LEU A 27 12.81 -15.95 23.30
C LEU A 27 11.44 -15.70 22.67
N ILE A 28 10.41 -15.47 23.48
CA ILE A 28 9.08 -15.10 22.99
C ILE A 28 9.15 -13.80 22.18
N GLY A 29 9.91 -12.82 22.66
CA GLY A 29 10.12 -11.55 21.96
C GLY A 29 10.80 -11.72 20.61
N MET A 30 11.88 -12.51 20.54
CA MET A 30 12.56 -12.83 19.28
C MET A 30 11.65 -13.58 18.31
N ALA A 31 10.86 -14.54 18.80
CA ALA A 31 9.90 -15.26 17.97
C ALA A 31 8.84 -14.32 17.38
N LEU A 32 8.30 -13.39 18.18
CA LEU A 32 7.35 -12.36 17.74
C LEU A 32 7.95 -11.44 16.67
N ILE A 33 9.22 -11.03 16.82
CA ILE A 33 9.93 -10.24 15.81
C ILE A 33 10.07 -11.05 14.51
N GLY A 34 10.41 -12.33 14.60
CA GLY A 34 10.47 -13.22 13.44
C GLY A 34 9.14 -13.32 12.69
N ILE A 35 8.04 -13.50 13.43
CA ILE A 35 6.68 -13.50 12.87
C ILE A 35 6.35 -12.16 12.22
N ALA A 36 6.72 -11.04 12.85
CA ALA A 36 6.48 -9.71 12.30
C ALA A 36 7.21 -9.50 10.97
N LEU A 37 8.46 -9.92 10.86
CA LEU A 37 9.23 -9.85 9.62
C LEU A 37 8.62 -10.75 8.54
N LEU A 38 8.18 -11.96 8.91
CA LEU A 38 7.54 -12.89 7.99
C LEU A 38 6.24 -12.31 7.42
N PHE A 39 5.32 -11.84 8.26
CA PHE A 39 4.09 -11.18 7.80
C PHE A 39 4.37 -9.89 7.05
N GLY A 40 5.41 -9.14 7.46
CA GLY A 40 5.87 -7.97 6.75
C GLY A 40 6.31 -8.30 5.33
N MET A 41 7.09 -9.37 5.12
CA MET A 41 7.49 -9.84 3.80
C MET A 41 6.30 -10.31 2.97
N ILE A 42 5.37 -11.07 3.57
CA ILE A 42 4.14 -11.54 2.90
C ILE A 42 3.32 -10.35 2.37
N LEU A 43 3.09 -9.34 3.20
CA LEU A 43 2.26 -8.17 2.83
C LEU A 43 3.00 -7.18 1.94
N TRP A 44 4.33 -7.07 2.08
CA TRP A 44 5.15 -6.19 1.24
C TRP A 44 5.29 -6.73 -0.19
N SER A 45 5.46 -8.04 -0.34
CA SER A 45 5.57 -8.71 -1.64
C SER A 45 4.21 -9.13 -2.23
N TYR A 46 3.12 -8.54 -1.74
CA TYR A 46 1.78 -8.79 -2.24
C TYR A 46 1.61 -8.34 -3.70
N SER A 47 1.06 -9.21 -4.55
CA SER A 47 0.58 -8.86 -5.89
C SER A 47 -0.88 -9.23 -6.08
N ALA A 48 -1.64 -8.36 -6.77
CA ALA A 48 -3.04 -8.63 -7.12
C ALA A 48 -3.19 -9.77 -8.14
N ASP A 49 -2.15 -10.04 -8.93
CA ASP A 49 -2.12 -11.08 -9.95
C ASP A 49 -1.69 -12.45 -9.39
N ASP A 50 -1.35 -12.53 -8.10
CA ASP A 50 -0.88 -13.77 -7.49
C ASP A 50 -1.99 -14.84 -7.46
N PRO A 51 -1.63 -16.14 -7.58
CA PRO A 51 -2.56 -17.24 -7.39
C PRO A 51 -3.21 -17.15 -6.01
N ASN A 52 -4.53 -17.02 -6.00
CA ASN A 52 -5.32 -17.10 -4.78
C ASN A 52 -6.59 -17.90 -5.05
N HIS A 53 -7.29 -18.33 -4.01
CA HIS A 53 -8.52 -19.13 -4.17
C HIS A 53 -9.62 -18.45 -5.00
N PHE A 54 -9.51 -17.14 -5.26
CA PHE A 54 -10.46 -16.33 -6.01
C PHE A 54 -9.94 -15.93 -7.41
N SER A 55 -8.68 -16.23 -7.74
CA SER A 55 -8.07 -15.96 -9.05
C SER A 55 -7.49 -17.26 -9.62
N VAL A 56 -8.13 -17.80 -10.65
CA VAL A 56 -7.58 -18.92 -11.42
C VAL A 56 -6.57 -18.36 -12.41
N THR A 57 -5.33 -18.15 -11.94
CA THR A 57 -4.19 -17.79 -12.78
C THR A 57 -3.25 -18.98 -12.92
N SER A 58 -2.65 -19.14 -14.10
CA SER A 58 -1.61 -20.15 -14.37
C SER A 58 -0.19 -19.61 -14.17
N GLU A 59 -0.04 -18.38 -13.70
CA GLU A 59 1.27 -17.78 -13.42
C GLU A 59 1.81 -18.21 -12.04
N PRO A 60 3.13 -18.38 -11.87
CA PRO A 60 3.73 -18.66 -10.57
C PRO A 60 3.57 -17.47 -9.63
N ALA A 61 3.40 -17.73 -8.33
CA ALA A 61 3.28 -16.68 -7.33
C ALA A 61 4.52 -15.76 -7.31
N LYS A 62 4.27 -14.44 -7.34
CA LYS A 62 5.29 -13.38 -7.25
C LYS A 62 5.66 -13.08 -5.78
N ASN A 63 4.85 -13.53 -4.83
CA ASN A 63 5.12 -13.38 -3.40
C ASN A 63 6.46 -14.04 -3.00
N MET A 64 7.22 -13.40 -2.11
CA MET A 64 8.53 -13.92 -1.68
C MET A 64 8.44 -15.28 -0.97
N LEU A 65 7.29 -15.60 -0.39
CA LEU A 65 7.02 -16.90 0.26
C LEU A 65 6.30 -17.90 -0.67
N GLY A 66 6.25 -17.60 -1.97
CA GLY A 66 5.57 -18.43 -2.98
C GLY A 66 4.06 -18.49 -2.76
N ASP A 67 3.45 -19.60 -3.17
CA ASP A 67 1.99 -19.80 -3.15
C ASP A 67 1.37 -19.66 -1.75
N PHE A 68 2.11 -20.05 -0.70
CA PHE A 68 1.66 -19.90 0.68
C PHE A 68 1.53 -18.43 1.09
N GLY A 69 2.52 -17.60 0.74
CA GLY A 69 2.49 -16.16 1.01
C GLY A 69 1.41 -15.46 0.18
N ALA A 70 1.26 -15.85 -1.08
CA ALA A 70 0.20 -15.38 -1.97
C ALA A 70 -1.20 -15.67 -1.40
N ALA A 71 -1.46 -16.90 -0.94
CA ALA A 71 -2.75 -17.28 -0.36
C ALA A 71 -3.08 -16.46 0.91
N ILE A 72 -2.12 -16.28 1.83
CA ILE A 72 -2.33 -15.52 3.07
C ILE A 72 -2.53 -14.04 2.76
N SER A 73 -1.63 -13.43 1.99
CA SER A 73 -1.74 -12.01 1.65
C SER A 73 -3.03 -11.72 0.89
N GLY A 74 -3.40 -12.56 -0.08
CA GLY A 74 -4.66 -12.47 -0.81
C GLY A 74 -5.87 -12.51 0.12
N ALA A 75 -5.94 -13.47 1.05
CA ALA A 75 -7.04 -13.57 2.01
C ALA A 75 -7.12 -12.35 2.96
N LEU A 76 -5.97 -11.86 3.46
CA LEU A 76 -5.89 -10.70 4.35
C LEU A 76 -6.30 -9.41 3.62
N ILE A 77 -5.76 -9.17 2.43
CA ILE A 77 -6.08 -7.98 1.62
C ILE A 77 -7.55 -8.01 1.19
N PHE A 78 -8.08 -9.17 0.80
CA PHE A 78 -9.50 -9.32 0.49
C PHE A 78 -10.40 -8.99 1.69
N THR A 79 -10.07 -9.52 2.87
CA THR A 79 -10.93 -9.38 4.05
C THR A 79 -10.85 -7.99 4.67
N ILE A 80 -9.63 -7.51 4.96
CA ILE A 80 -9.38 -6.27 5.74
C ILE A 80 -8.48 -5.26 5.02
N GLY A 81 -8.06 -5.53 3.79
CA GLY A 81 -7.28 -4.61 2.98
C GLY A 81 -5.94 -4.22 3.63
N LYS A 82 -5.57 -2.95 3.51
CA LYS A 82 -4.33 -2.39 4.07
C LYS A 82 -4.29 -2.44 5.60
N ALA A 83 -5.42 -2.65 6.29
CA ALA A 83 -5.41 -2.86 7.74
C ALA A 83 -4.69 -4.15 8.17
N ALA A 84 -4.42 -5.07 7.23
CA ALA A 84 -3.60 -6.26 7.48
C ALA A 84 -2.22 -5.95 8.09
N TRP A 85 -1.67 -4.75 7.83
CA TRP A 85 -0.41 -4.27 8.41
C TRP A 85 -0.43 -4.13 9.95
N VAL A 86 -1.61 -4.12 10.56
CA VAL A 86 -1.75 -4.17 12.04
C VAL A 86 -1.07 -5.42 12.61
N ILE A 87 -1.12 -6.56 11.91
CA ILE A 87 -0.56 -7.83 12.38
C ILE A 87 0.97 -7.72 12.58
N PRO A 88 1.77 -7.42 11.54
CA PRO A 88 3.22 -7.30 11.72
C PRO A 88 3.59 -6.15 12.65
N MET A 89 2.87 -5.02 12.64
CA MET A 89 3.15 -3.92 13.58
C MET A 89 2.94 -4.34 15.04
N PHE A 90 1.86 -5.07 15.33
CA PHE A 90 1.57 -5.58 16.66
C PHE A 90 2.65 -6.57 17.12
N CYS A 91 2.96 -7.56 16.27
CA CYS A 91 4.00 -8.54 16.57
C CYS A 91 5.37 -7.88 16.78
N LEU A 92 5.73 -6.88 15.97
CA LEU A 92 7.00 -6.17 16.10
C LEU A 92 7.05 -5.36 17.40
N ALA A 93 6.00 -4.58 17.68
CA ALA A 93 5.92 -3.74 18.88
C ALA A 93 6.04 -4.59 20.16
N TRP A 94 5.26 -5.66 20.27
CA TRP A 94 5.34 -6.55 21.43
C TRP A 94 6.62 -7.38 21.44
N GLY A 95 7.10 -7.84 20.29
CA GLY A 95 8.36 -8.56 20.20
C GLY A 95 9.54 -7.75 20.74
N VAL A 96 9.65 -6.49 20.34
CA VAL A 96 10.64 -5.55 20.88
C VAL A 96 10.43 -5.32 22.39
N ARG A 97 9.19 -5.15 22.86
CA ARG A 97 8.91 -4.95 24.29
C ARG A 97 9.26 -6.18 25.13
N PHE A 98 9.03 -7.39 24.64
CA PHE A 98 9.43 -8.63 25.30
C PHE A 98 10.96 -8.78 25.37
N VAL A 99 11.68 -8.47 24.29
CA VAL A 99 13.16 -8.46 24.30
C VAL A 99 13.73 -7.43 25.28
N LEU A 100 13.06 -6.28 25.43
CA LEU A 100 13.44 -5.21 26.35
C LEU A 100 12.87 -5.35 27.77
N HIS A 101 12.12 -6.42 28.05
CA HIS A 101 11.44 -6.66 29.33
C HIS A 101 10.47 -5.54 29.77
N ILE A 102 9.86 -4.84 28.79
CA ILE A 102 8.97 -3.70 29.04
C ILE A 102 7.51 -4.15 29.09
N GLY A 103 6.96 -4.31 30.30
CA GLY A 103 5.52 -4.47 30.51
C GLY A 103 4.96 -5.81 30.02
N GLU A 104 5.75 -6.89 30.10
CA GLU A 104 5.42 -8.25 29.65
C GLU A 104 4.05 -8.75 30.16
N THR A 105 3.69 -8.38 31.40
CA THR A 105 2.42 -8.81 32.04
C THR A 105 1.18 -8.28 31.34
N ARG A 106 1.31 -7.23 30.52
CA ARG A 106 0.19 -6.57 29.82
C ARG A 106 -0.04 -7.12 28.42
N ALA A 107 0.88 -7.93 27.88
CA ALA A 107 0.81 -8.41 26.51
C ALA A 107 -0.50 -9.13 26.21
N LEU A 108 -0.89 -10.08 27.07
CA LEU A 108 -2.13 -10.86 26.91
C LEU A 108 -3.38 -9.98 26.98
N THR A 109 -3.44 -9.06 27.95
CA THR A 109 -4.62 -8.19 28.11
C THR A 109 -4.76 -7.19 26.98
N ARG A 110 -3.66 -6.81 26.31
CA ARG A 110 -3.69 -5.93 25.13
C ARG A 110 -3.91 -6.69 23.82
N ALA A 111 -3.42 -7.93 23.71
CA ALA A 111 -3.58 -8.77 22.54
C ALA A 111 -5.07 -9.08 22.22
N ILE A 112 -5.90 -9.23 23.25
CA ILE A 112 -7.34 -9.50 23.10
C ILE A 112 -8.06 -8.35 22.35
N PHE A 113 -7.55 -7.12 22.44
CA PHE A 113 -8.12 -5.96 21.74
C PHE A 113 -7.54 -5.76 20.32
N SER A 114 -6.54 -6.54 19.93
CA SER A 114 -5.91 -6.43 18.60
C SER A 114 -6.89 -6.63 17.43
N PRO A 115 -7.83 -7.61 17.46
CA PRO A 115 -8.83 -7.76 16.41
C PRO A 115 -9.78 -6.56 16.30
N ILE A 116 -10.15 -5.96 17.44
CA ILE A 116 -11.01 -4.77 17.48
C ILE A 116 -10.29 -3.57 16.87
N PHE A 117 -9.00 -3.40 17.19
CA PHE A 117 -8.17 -2.38 16.55
C PHE A 117 -8.04 -2.61 15.04
N GLY A 118 -7.83 -3.85 14.61
CA GLY A 118 -7.80 -4.22 13.19
C GLY A 118 -9.11 -3.87 12.47
N ALA A 119 -10.26 -4.12 13.12
CA ALA A 119 -11.57 -3.75 12.58
C ALA A 119 -11.71 -2.23 12.41
N PHE A 120 -11.41 -1.43 13.43
CA PHE A 120 -11.45 0.03 13.30
C PHE A 120 -10.48 0.57 12.25
N ALA A 121 -9.27 -0.01 12.17
CA ALA A 121 -8.31 0.34 11.14
C ALA A 121 -8.85 0.03 9.73
N ALA A 122 -9.50 -1.11 9.52
CA ALA A 122 -10.13 -1.46 8.25
C ALA A 122 -11.20 -0.45 7.84
N ILE A 123 -12.10 -0.08 8.76
CA ILE A 123 -13.12 0.95 8.50
C ILE A 123 -12.47 2.30 8.18
N LEU A 124 -11.39 2.66 8.89
CA LEU A 124 -10.68 3.92 8.64
C LEU A 124 -10.02 3.93 7.25
N PHE A 125 -9.43 2.81 6.83
CA PHE A 125 -8.87 2.70 5.49
C PHE A 125 -9.96 2.74 4.41
N ALA A 126 -11.12 2.14 4.64
CA ALA A 126 -12.26 2.23 3.71
C ALA A 126 -12.76 3.68 3.52
N ALA A 127 -12.62 4.54 4.54
CA ALA A 127 -12.94 5.95 4.44
C ALA A 127 -11.99 6.76 3.52
N HIS A 128 -10.84 6.18 3.14
CA HIS A 128 -9.84 6.85 2.30
C HIS A 128 -9.94 6.41 0.84
N ILE A 129 -9.71 7.37 -0.05
CA ILE A 129 -9.73 7.15 -1.50
C ILE A 129 -8.57 6.20 -1.87
N PRO A 130 -8.84 5.08 -2.55
CA PRO A 130 -7.79 4.19 -3.03
C PRO A 130 -6.85 4.89 -4.02
N PRO A 131 -5.55 4.58 -4.00
CA PRO A 131 -4.61 5.12 -4.96
C PRO A 131 -4.87 4.53 -6.37
N ILE A 132 -4.33 5.18 -7.40
CA ILE A 132 -4.66 4.86 -8.81
C ILE A 132 -4.21 3.46 -9.26
N ASP A 133 -3.24 2.88 -8.55
CA ASP A 133 -2.69 1.54 -8.75
C ASP A 133 -3.50 0.45 -8.03
N TRP A 134 -4.55 0.81 -7.28
CA TRP A 134 -5.42 -0.15 -6.62
C TRP A 134 -6.40 -0.78 -7.61
N THR A 135 -6.13 -2.02 -8.01
CA THR A 135 -6.88 -2.73 -9.06
C THR A 135 -8.09 -3.53 -8.55
N HIS A 136 -8.31 -3.57 -7.23
CA HIS A 136 -9.41 -4.32 -6.63
C HIS A 136 -10.75 -3.57 -6.72
N SER A 137 -11.85 -4.33 -6.79
CA SER A 137 -13.22 -3.77 -6.77
C SER A 137 -13.67 -3.29 -5.40
N PHE A 138 -12.93 -3.62 -4.34
CA PHE A 138 -13.15 -3.15 -2.96
C PHE A 138 -12.10 -2.09 -2.59
N GLY A 139 -12.37 -1.27 -1.60
CA GLY A 139 -11.53 -0.18 -1.09
C GLY A 139 -10.36 -0.64 -0.24
N LEU A 140 -9.60 0.32 0.30
CA LEU A 140 -8.40 0.04 1.09
C LEU A 140 -8.67 -0.71 2.40
N GLY A 141 -9.91 -0.68 2.89
CA GLY A 141 -10.34 -1.40 4.09
C GLY A 141 -10.71 -2.87 3.86
N GLY A 142 -10.58 -3.37 2.63
CA GLY A 142 -11.09 -4.68 2.26
C GLY A 142 -12.62 -4.72 2.29
N LEU A 143 -13.18 -5.91 2.04
CA LEU A 143 -14.63 -6.08 2.01
C LEU A 143 -15.28 -5.76 3.37
N PHE A 144 -14.62 -6.13 4.47
CA PHE A 144 -15.11 -5.83 5.82
C PHE A 144 -15.17 -4.32 6.09
N GLY A 145 -14.08 -3.60 5.78
CA GLY A 145 -14.00 -2.16 6.01
C GLY A 145 -15.03 -1.40 5.20
N ASP A 146 -15.21 -1.77 3.93
CA ASP A 146 -16.19 -1.14 3.04
C ASP A 146 -17.63 -1.37 3.50
N MET A 147 -17.98 -2.59 3.89
CA MET A 147 -19.33 -2.91 4.40
C MET A 147 -19.63 -2.13 5.69
N ALA A 148 -18.70 -2.14 6.63
CA ALA A 148 -18.87 -1.46 7.90
C ALA A 148 -18.87 0.07 7.75
N PHE A 149 -18.02 0.62 6.88
CA PHE A 149 -18.02 2.05 6.57
C PHE A 149 -19.30 2.48 5.85
N GLY A 150 -19.78 1.69 4.89
CA GLY A 150 -21.07 1.91 4.22
C GLY A 150 -22.22 2.01 5.22
N LEU A 151 -22.30 1.08 6.17
CA LEU A 151 -23.33 1.12 7.24
C LEU A 151 -23.24 2.40 8.10
N LEU A 152 -22.02 2.87 8.41
CA LEU A 152 -21.83 4.09 9.18
C LEU A 152 -22.23 5.34 8.38
N VAL A 153 -22.03 5.33 7.06
CA VAL A 153 -22.47 6.41 6.16
C VAL A 153 -23.99 6.42 6.02
N ASP A 154 -24.63 5.25 5.96
CA ASP A 154 -26.10 5.13 5.83
C ASP A 154 -26.84 5.65 7.08
N ILE A 155 -26.27 5.41 8.27
CA ILE A 155 -26.87 5.86 9.54
C ILE A 155 -26.54 7.34 9.82
N ASN A 156 -25.58 7.93 9.10
CA ASN A 156 -25.11 9.28 9.36
C ASN A 156 -26.23 10.33 9.12
N PRO A 157 -26.71 11.03 10.16
CA PRO A 157 -27.79 12.00 10.02
C PRO A 157 -27.30 13.35 9.49
N LEU A 158 -25.98 13.54 9.39
CA LEU A 158 -25.34 14.77 8.93
C LEU A 158 -25.13 14.71 7.42
N GLY A 159 -25.30 15.82 6.70
CA GLY A 159 -25.17 15.85 5.23
C GLY A 159 -23.85 15.28 4.70
N MET A 160 -23.87 14.77 3.46
CA MET A 160 -22.85 13.89 2.87
C MET A 160 -21.40 14.40 3.00
N GLY A 161 -21.13 15.70 2.81
CA GLY A 161 -19.76 16.22 2.93
C GLY A 161 -19.27 16.35 4.39
N PHE A 162 -20.00 17.12 5.20
CA PHE A 162 -19.59 17.44 6.57
C PHE A 162 -19.69 16.23 7.51
N GLY A 163 -20.73 15.41 7.35
CA GLY A 163 -20.94 14.22 8.17
C GLY A 163 -19.85 13.17 7.99
N ILE A 164 -19.45 12.90 6.73
CA ILE A 164 -18.38 11.94 6.43
C ILE A 164 -17.03 12.44 6.99
N ALA A 165 -16.75 13.74 6.90
CA ALA A 165 -15.52 14.31 7.47
C ALA A 165 -15.45 14.13 8.99
N ILE A 166 -16.55 14.42 9.70
CA ILE A 166 -16.64 14.21 11.16
C ILE A 166 -16.53 12.72 11.50
N LEU A 167 -17.26 11.86 10.78
CA LEU A 167 -17.24 10.43 11.00
C LEU A 167 -15.82 9.87 10.85
N THR A 168 -15.11 10.26 9.78
CA THR A 168 -13.73 9.85 9.52
C THR A 168 -12.78 10.38 10.61
N LEU A 169 -12.98 11.61 11.08
CA LEU A 169 -12.19 12.19 12.16
C LEU A 169 -12.38 11.43 13.49
N ILE A 170 -13.63 11.13 13.86
CA ILE A 170 -13.96 10.35 15.05
C ILE A 170 -13.35 8.96 14.95
N LEU A 171 -13.51 8.30 13.80
CA LEU A 171 -12.97 6.98 13.54
C LEU A 171 -11.44 6.96 13.59
N GLY A 172 -10.79 8.01 13.07
CA GLY A 172 -9.35 8.22 13.19
C GLY A 172 -8.90 8.35 14.64
N ALA A 173 -9.62 9.14 15.46
CA ALA A 173 -9.32 9.29 16.88
C ALA A 173 -9.50 7.98 17.67
N ILE A 174 -10.56 7.22 17.38
CA ILE A 174 -10.80 5.89 17.98
C ILE A 174 -9.66 4.94 17.58
N THR A 175 -9.37 4.84 16.28
CA THR A 175 -8.31 3.96 15.75
C THR A 175 -6.95 4.29 16.35
N ALA A 176 -6.59 5.58 16.44
CA ALA A 176 -5.33 6.01 17.05
C ALA A 176 -5.26 5.64 18.54
N THR A 177 -6.35 5.87 19.29
CA THR A 177 -6.41 5.56 20.73
C THR A 177 -6.30 4.05 20.98
N PHE A 178 -7.04 3.24 20.23
CA PHE A 178 -6.97 1.79 20.29
C PHE A 178 -5.59 1.27 19.85
N GLY A 179 -5.01 1.84 18.79
CA GLY A 179 -3.68 1.46 18.31
C GLY A 179 -2.60 1.68 19.37
N LEU A 180 -2.60 2.85 20.02
CA LEU A 180 -1.69 3.16 21.12
C LEU A 180 -1.87 2.18 22.29
N TYR A 181 -3.11 1.90 22.66
CA TYR A 181 -3.44 0.96 23.74
C TYR A 181 -2.97 -0.46 23.42
N VAL A 182 -3.26 -0.95 22.21
CA VAL A 182 -2.94 -2.30 21.72
C VAL A 182 -1.43 -2.49 21.56
N MET A 183 -0.69 -1.48 21.11
CA MET A 183 0.78 -1.50 21.06
C MET A 183 1.45 -1.40 22.45
N GLY A 184 0.66 -1.27 23.52
CA GLY A 184 1.15 -1.31 24.89
C GLY A 184 1.67 0.02 25.42
N PHE A 185 1.43 1.14 24.71
CA PHE A 185 1.83 2.45 25.20
C PHE A 185 1.04 2.86 26.46
N THR A 186 1.73 3.54 27.36
CA THR A 186 1.15 4.02 28.63
C THR A 186 1.09 5.55 28.66
N GLY A 187 0.18 6.12 29.45
CA GLY A 187 0.07 7.58 29.60
C GLY A 187 1.39 8.27 29.97
N PRO A 188 2.18 7.75 30.95
CA PRO A 188 3.50 8.29 31.26
C PRO A 188 4.51 8.18 30.10
N GLU A 189 4.50 7.07 29.36
CA GLU A 189 5.32 6.91 28.14
C GLU A 189 4.94 7.97 27.09
N LEU A 190 3.64 8.15 26.82
CA LEU A 190 3.14 9.15 25.87
C LEU A 190 3.53 10.57 26.26
N ARG A 191 3.43 10.93 27.54
CA ARG A 191 3.83 12.27 28.02
C ARG A 191 5.32 12.51 27.81
N THR A 192 6.14 11.49 28.07
CA THR A 192 7.59 11.55 27.85
C THR A 192 7.89 11.73 26.37
N ILE A 193 7.29 10.91 25.50
CA ILE A 193 7.43 11.00 24.04
C ILE A 193 6.97 12.39 23.56
N ASN A 194 5.80 12.86 23.96
CA ASN A 194 5.26 14.16 23.58
C ASN A 194 6.20 15.30 23.99
N ARG A 195 6.73 15.27 25.22
CA ARG A 195 7.70 16.27 25.69
C ARG A 195 8.97 16.26 24.84
N PHE A 196 9.52 15.08 24.56
CA PHE A 196 10.69 14.94 23.69
C PHE A 196 10.40 15.42 22.26
N SER A 197 9.21 15.13 21.71
CA SER A 197 8.79 15.60 20.39
C SER A 197 8.76 17.12 20.30
N TRP A 198 8.19 17.81 21.30
CA TRP A 198 8.20 19.28 21.33
C TRP A 198 9.61 19.86 21.38
N VAL A 199 10.47 19.28 22.22
CA VAL A 199 11.88 19.69 22.31
C VAL A 199 12.60 19.44 20.98
N ALA A 200 12.36 18.29 20.35
CA ALA A 200 12.95 17.94 19.06
C ALA A 200 12.47 18.87 17.92
N ILE A 201 11.20 19.26 17.90
CA ILE A 201 10.65 20.24 16.94
C ILE A 201 11.34 21.59 17.12
N ILE A 202 11.45 22.09 18.36
CA ILE A 202 12.09 23.37 18.66
C ILE A 202 13.56 23.35 18.24
N LEU A 203 14.29 22.27 18.58
CA LEU A 203 15.70 22.12 18.22
C LEU A 203 15.91 21.96 16.71
N SER A 204 15.02 21.25 16.02
CA SER A 204 15.06 21.08 14.56
C SER A 204 14.76 22.39 13.84
N TYR A 205 13.81 23.17 14.34
CA TYR A 205 13.54 24.52 13.82
C TYR A 205 14.75 25.44 14.04
N ALA A 206 15.32 25.43 15.24
CA ALA A 206 16.50 26.20 15.55
C ALA A 206 17.70 25.80 14.67
N SER A 207 17.94 24.51 14.45
CA SER A 207 19.03 24.04 13.60
C SER A 207 18.84 24.42 12.13
N LEU A 208 17.60 24.40 11.64
CA LEU A 208 17.25 24.85 10.29
C LEU A 208 17.51 26.34 10.09
N VAL A 209 17.09 27.18 11.06
CA VAL A 209 17.35 28.63 11.03
C VAL A 209 18.85 28.93 11.08
N HIS A 210 19.60 28.25 11.95
CA HIS A 210 21.05 28.41 12.02
C HIS A 210 21.77 27.93 10.75
N ALA A 211 21.31 26.83 10.14
CA ALA A 211 21.84 26.36 8.87
C ALA A 211 21.59 27.37 7.75
N PHE A 212 20.38 27.92 7.68
CA PHE A 212 20.03 28.97 6.71
C PHE A 212 20.88 30.23 6.90
N ALA A 213 21.05 30.69 8.15
CA ALA A 213 21.89 31.84 8.47
C ALA A 213 23.35 31.63 8.05
N ARG A 214 23.92 30.42 8.28
CA ARG A 214 25.28 30.08 7.84
C ARG A 214 25.42 30.06 6.32
N ILE A 215 24.43 29.55 5.60
CA ILE A 215 24.43 29.54 4.12
C ILE A 215 24.38 30.98 3.58
N MET A 216 23.52 31.83 4.16
CA MET A 216 23.41 33.24 3.76
C MET A 216 24.70 34.02 4.06
N ALA A 217 25.31 33.81 5.23
CA ALA A 217 26.58 34.41 5.58
C ALA A 217 27.70 33.99 4.60
N ALA A 218 27.80 32.69 4.28
CA ALA A 218 28.77 32.21 3.30
C ALA A 218 28.53 32.74 1.88
N PHE A 219 27.28 33.00 1.50
CA PHE A 219 26.95 33.62 0.22
C PHE A 219 27.35 35.10 0.18
N GLN A 220 27.10 35.84 1.26
CA GLN A 220 27.52 37.24 1.41
C GLN A 220 29.05 37.39 1.39
N GLU A 221 29.79 36.55 2.13
CA GLU A 221 31.25 36.54 2.11
C GLU A 221 31.81 36.28 0.70
N ARG A 222 31.22 35.33 -0.04
CA ARG A 222 31.59 35.06 -1.45
C ARG A 222 31.29 36.23 -2.38
N GLN A 223 30.20 36.95 -2.16
CA GLN A 223 29.88 38.15 -2.94
C GLN A 223 30.85 39.30 -2.63
N GLN A 224 31.16 39.54 -1.36
CA GLN A 224 32.11 40.58 -0.95
C GLN A 224 33.52 40.29 -1.48
N ALA A 225 33.97 39.03 -1.40
CA ALA A 225 35.25 38.62 -1.97
C ALA A 225 35.31 38.82 -3.49
N ARG A 226 34.21 38.58 -4.21
CA ARG A 226 34.12 38.87 -5.66
C ARG A 226 34.10 40.36 -5.96
N ALA A 227 33.44 41.17 -5.15
CA ALA A 227 33.40 42.63 -5.31
C ALA A 227 34.77 43.27 -5.04
N ALA A 228 35.52 42.76 -4.06
CA ALA A 228 36.89 43.22 -3.75
C ALA A 228 37.91 42.84 -4.83
N MET A 229 37.67 41.76 -5.58
CA MET A 229 38.48 41.34 -6.73
C MET A 229 38.08 42.01 -8.05
N ALA A 230 37.06 42.87 -8.07
CA ALA A 230 36.73 43.64 -9.26
C ALA A 230 37.86 44.67 -9.51
N PRO A 231 38.51 44.66 -10.69
CA PRO A 231 39.61 45.56 -10.97
C PRO A 231 39.14 47.01 -10.90
N ALA A 232 39.79 47.83 -10.07
CA ALA A 232 39.59 49.27 -10.02
C ALA A 232 39.82 49.85 -11.42
N GLN A 233 38.77 50.41 -12.01
CA GLN A 233 38.91 51.15 -13.27
C GLN A 233 39.93 52.27 -13.06
N PRO A 234 41.00 52.36 -13.87
CA PRO A 234 41.97 53.45 -13.76
C PRO A 234 41.24 54.77 -14.01
N GLN A 235 41.23 55.66 -13.01
CA GLN A 235 40.77 57.02 -13.19
C GLN A 235 41.72 57.71 -14.17
N THR A 236 41.32 57.85 -15.42
CA THR A 236 42.06 58.64 -16.42
C THR A 236 41.94 60.12 -16.04
N THR A 237 42.95 60.62 -15.34
CA THR A 237 43.19 62.06 -15.20
C THR A 237 43.55 62.60 -16.59
N PHE A 238 42.64 63.35 -17.20
CA PHE A 238 42.89 64.01 -18.49
C PHE A 238 43.88 65.16 -18.29
N ALA A 239 45.15 64.95 -18.66
CA ALA A 239 46.13 66.00 -18.88
C ALA A 239 46.13 66.39 -20.37
N PRO A 240 46.14 67.69 -20.73
CA PRO A 240 46.06 68.10 -22.13
C PRO A 240 47.40 67.89 -22.86
N THR A 241 47.40 66.96 -23.82
CA THR A 241 48.55 66.63 -24.69
C THR A 241 48.68 67.66 -25.81
N GLN A 242 49.87 68.26 -25.97
CA GLN A 242 50.21 69.11 -27.12
C GLN A 242 50.30 68.29 -28.43
N PRO A 243 49.93 68.88 -29.58
CA PRO A 243 49.86 68.15 -30.84
C PRO A 243 51.26 68.00 -31.46
N ILE A 244 51.73 66.75 -31.56
CA ILE A 244 52.89 66.39 -32.40
C ILE A 244 52.37 66.12 -33.82
N VAL A 245 52.82 66.96 -34.75
CA VAL A 245 52.59 66.82 -36.19
C VAL A 245 53.49 65.70 -36.72
N ALA A 246 52.90 64.56 -37.07
CA ALA A 246 53.58 63.47 -37.77
C ALA A 246 53.40 63.63 -39.28
N ARG A 247 54.51 63.92 -39.97
CA ARG A 247 54.66 63.99 -41.42
C ARG A 247 54.42 62.62 -42.06
N ALA A 248 53.62 62.60 -43.12
CA ALA A 248 53.29 61.41 -43.89
C ALA A 248 54.40 61.03 -44.88
N GLU A 249 54.73 59.75 -44.96
CA GLU A 249 55.43 59.15 -46.10
C GLU A 249 54.64 57.95 -46.66
N PRO A 250 54.78 57.64 -47.96
CA PRO A 250 53.75 56.98 -48.74
C PRO A 250 53.85 55.46 -48.69
N PHE A 251 52.66 54.85 -48.72
CA PHE A 251 52.38 53.43 -48.83
C PHE A 251 52.75 52.89 -50.22
N VAL A 252 53.52 51.80 -50.28
CA VAL A 252 53.61 50.91 -51.44
C VAL A 252 53.40 49.48 -50.95
N GLY A 253 52.27 48.91 -51.33
CA GLY A 253 51.88 47.56 -50.99
C GLY A 253 52.47 46.52 -51.95
N THR A 254 52.79 45.35 -51.41
CA THR A 254 52.81 44.08 -52.13
C THR A 254 52.53 42.93 -51.14
N THR A 255 51.42 42.23 -51.35
CA THR A 255 51.15 40.88 -50.83
C THR A 255 52.10 39.87 -51.50
N PRO A 256 52.58 38.83 -50.78
CA PRO A 256 51.92 37.52 -50.89
C PRO A 256 51.95 36.62 -49.64
N THR A 257 50.82 35.93 -49.45
CA THR A 257 50.60 34.49 -49.20
C THR A 257 51.71 33.62 -48.55
N ASN A 258 51.42 33.23 -47.29
CA ASN A 258 51.43 31.88 -46.69
C ASN A 258 52.77 31.12 -46.50
N THR A 259 53.16 30.85 -45.24
CA THR A 259 53.26 29.48 -44.64
C THR A 259 54.12 29.44 -43.34
N GLN A 260 53.53 28.83 -42.28
CA GLN A 260 54.08 28.10 -41.10
C GLN A 260 54.59 28.80 -39.79
N ALA A 261 53.70 28.75 -38.77
CA ALA A 261 53.79 28.17 -37.39
C ALA A 261 54.88 28.65 -36.38
N PRO A 262 54.72 28.44 -35.03
CA PRO A 262 53.58 28.04 -34.20
C PRO A 262 53.29 29.05 -33.05
N ILE A 263 52.06 29.12 -32.51
CA ILE A 263 51.82 29.85 -31.24
C ILE A 263 51.01 29.00 -30.26
N ALA A 264 51.60 28.95 -29.08
CA ALA A 264 51.21 28.31 -27.85
C ALA A 264 49.80 28.66 -27.36
N ALA A 265 49.27 27.70 -26.62
CA ALA A 265 47.97 27.65 -25.98
C ALA A 265 47.79 28.68 -24.85
N ALA A 266 46.57 29.21 -24.75
CA ALA A 266 46.01 29.76 -23.52
C ALA A 266 44.91 28.80 -22.99
N PRO A 267 44.83 28.57 -21.67
CA PRO A 267 44.14 27.42 -21.10
C PRO A 267 42.61 27.60 -20.90
N SER A 268 41.89 26.51 -21.21
CA SER A 268 40.46 26.30 -20.98
C SER A 268 40.09 26.13 -19.50
N ALA A 269 38.96 26.72 -19.12
CA ALA A 269 38.29 26.56 -17.84
C ALA A 269 37.77 25.12 -17.62
N LYS A 270 38.16 24.51 -16.49
CA LYS A 270 37.69 23.20 -16.02
C LYS A 270 36.21 23.25 -15.62
N LYS A 271 35.36 22.52 -16.36
CA LYS A 271 34.07 22.03 -15.87
C LYS A 271 34.30 20.73 -15.08
N LEU A 272 33.72 20.69 -13.89
CA LEU A 272 33.75 19.59 -12.93
C LEU A 272 32.92 18.41 -13.49
N SER A 273 33.57 17.26 -13.71
CA SER A 273 32.92 16.02 -14.14
C SER A 273 32.38 15.25 -12.93
N PHE A 274 31.09 14.89 -12.97
CA PHE A 274 30.55 13.85 -12.11
C PHE A 274 30.91 12.46 -12.68
N PRO A 275 31.27 11.47 -11.84
CA PRO A 275 31.60 10.13 -12.31
C PRO A 275 30.35 9.36 -12.73
N SER A 276 30.34 8.88 -13.97
CA SER A 276 29.36 7.95 -14.53
C SER A 276 29.57 6.53 -13.98
N LEU A 277 28.49 5.89 -13.52
CA LEU A 277 28.47 4.46 -13.14
C LEU A 277 28.62 3.57 -14.39
N PRO A 278 29.30 2.41 -14.29
CA PRO A 278 29.46 1.48 -15.41
C PRO A 278 28.16 0.72 -15.68
N SER A 279 27.70 0.77 -16.94
CA SER A 279 26.63 -0.06 -17.45
C SER A 279 27.17 -1.48 -17.69
N PHE A 280 26.62 -2.45 -16.95
CA PHE A 280 26.91 -3.88 -17.15
C PHE A 280 26.22 -4.35 -18.43
N GLY A 281 27.03 -4.84 -19.38
CA GLY A 281 26.58 -5.36 -20.65
C GLY A 281 25.73 -6.63 -20.50
N LEU A 282 24.56 -6.59 -21.13
CA LEU A 282 23.74 -7.76 -21.45
C LEU A 282 23.16 -7.55 -22.86
N ASN A 283 24.01 -7.67 -23.88
CA ASN A 283 23.54 -7.89 -25.25
C ASN A 283 23.46 -9.39 -25.47
N ARG A 284 22.27 -9.97 -25.27
CA ARG A 284 21.89 -11.24 -25.89
C ARG A 284 20.77 -10.93 -26.88
N ALA A 285 21.10 -11.01 -28.17
CA ALA A 285 20.13 -10.96 -29.23
C ALA A 285 19.20 -12.18 -29.11
N VAL A 286 17.92 -11.92 -28.83
CA VAL A 286 16.83 -12.89 -28.97
C VAL A 286 16.10 -12.52 -30.26
N ALA A 287 15.91 -13.51 -31.14
CA ALA A 287 15.19 -13.38 -32.40
C ALA A 287 13.71 -13.03 -32.15
N PRO A 288 13.05 -12.22 -33.00
CA PRO A 288 11.68 -11.82 -32.78
C PRO A 288 10.72 -12.99 -33.02
N GLU A 289 10.04 -13.42 -31.97
CA GLU A 289 8.84 -14.25 -32.05
C GLU A 289 7.66 -13.38 -32.50
N ALA A 290 6.85 -13.90 -33.42
CA ALA A 290 5.78 -13.17 -34.10
C ALA A 290 4.73 -12.67 -33.11
N VAL A 291 4.67 -11.35 -32.93
CA VAL A 291 3.59 -10.68 -32.20
C VAL A 291 2.37 -10.63 -33.12
N ALA A 292 1.28 -11.27 -32.71
CA ALA A 292 -0.03 -11.05 -33.29
C ALA A 292 -0.39 -9.56 -33.16
N TYR A 293 -0.57 -8.91 -34.32
CA TYR A 293 -1.02 -7.53 -34.40
C TYR A 293 -2.46 -7.45 -33.91
N THR A 294 -2.67 -7.00 -32.68
CA THR A 294 -3.97 -6.55 -32.22
C THR A 294 -4.10 -5.09 -32.59
N ASP A 295 -5.11 -4.76 -33.40
CA ASP A 295 -5.43 -3.38 -33.79
C ASP A 295 -5.48 -2.45 -32.57
N PRO A 296 -4.87 -1.26 -32.62
CA PRO A 296 -5.10 -0.24 -31.62
C PRO A 296 -6.58 0.18 -31.69
N ALA A 297 -7.29 0.04 -30.57
CA ALA A 297 -8.67 0.48 -30.42
C ALA A 297 -8.82 1.94 -30.92
N PRO A 298 -9.86 2.26 -31.71
CA PRO A 298 -10.03 3.60 -32.24
C PRO A 298 -10.14 4.60 -31.09
N GLN A 299 -9.30 5.64 -31.12
CA GLN A 299 -9.38 6.78 -30.22
C GLN A 299 -10.71 7.49 -30.48
N THR A 300 -11.70 7.13 -29.69
CA THR A 300 -13.04 7.71 -29.71
C THR A 300 -13.11 8.81 -28.65
N ASP A 301 -13.60 9.97 -29.07
CA ASP A 301 -13.77 11.19 -28.30
C ASP A 301 -14.52 10.90 -26.97
N PRO A 302 -14.21 11.56 -25.83
CA PRO A 302 -14.77 11.22 -24.52
C PRO A 302 -16.31 11.24 -24.46
N GLN A 303 -16.98 12.00 -25.34
CA GLN A 303 -18.44 12.03 -25.45
C GLN A 303 -19.04 10.74 -26.02
N ASP A 304 -18.33 10.04 -26.91
CA ASP A 304 -18.83 8.80 -27.52
C ASP A 304 -18.69 7.60 -26.58
N ARG A 305 -17.71 7.63 -25.67
CA ARG A 305 -17.60 6.65 -24.57
C ARG A 305 -18.78 6.71 -23.61
N VAL A 306 -19.30 7.90 -23.33
CA VAL A 306 -20.47 8.07 -22.45
C VAL A 306 -21.72 7.49 -23.11
N LYS A 307 -21.91 7.72 -24.41
CA LYS A 307 -23.04 7.15 -25.16
C LYS A 307 -23.00 5.63 -25.22
N LEU A 308 -21.82 5.05 -25.48
CA LEU A 308 -21.62 3.60 -25.49
C LEU A 308 -21.91 2.95 -24.13
N ARG A 309 -21.47 3.58 -23.03
CA ARG A 309 -21.77 3.09 -21.67
C ARG A 309 -23.25 3.20 -21.31
N ILE A 310 -23.92 4.25 -21.76
CA ILE A 310 -25.36 4.41 -21.55
C ILE A 310 -26.12 3.34 -22.36
N SER A 311 -25.75 3.09 -23.62
CA SER A 311 -26.41 2.04 -24.42
C SER A 311 -26.16 0.64 -23.84
N GLU A 312 -24.94 0.34 -23.38
CA GLU A 312 -24.63 -0.94 -22.73
C GLU A 312 -25.38 -1.12 -21.41
N ALA A 313 -25.50 -0.06 -20.60
CA ALA A 313 -26.26 -0.11 -19.35
C ALA A 313 -27.77 -0.30 -19.59
N VAL A 314 -28.32 0.35 -20.62
CA VAL A 314 -29.72 0.17 -21.02
C VAL A 314 -29.95 -1.25 -21.53
N GLN A 315 -29.06 -1.76 -22.39
CA GLN A 315 -29.19 -3.11 -22.94
C GLN A 315 -29.05 -4.18 -21.85
N LYS A 316 -28.14 -4.01 -20.89
CA LYS A 316 -28.00 -4.91 -19.74
C LYS A 316 -29.24 -4.88 -18.84
N LYS A 317 -29.89 -3.73 -18.70
CA LYS A 317 -31.13 -3.60 -17.92
C LYS A 317 -32.34 -4.21 -18.64
N ILE A 318 -32.42 -4.08 -19.96
CA ILE A 318 -33.47 -4.74 -20.76
C ILE A 318 -33.30 -6.26 -20.68
N LEU A 319 -32.06 -6.76 -20.78
CA LEU A 319 -31.77 -8.19 -20.64
C LEU A 319 -32.06 -8.71 -19.22
N SER A 320 -31.79 -7.91 -18.17
CA SER A 320 -32.13 -8.31 -16.81
C SER A 320 -33.63 -8.31 -16.58
N THR A 321 -34.37 -7.33 -17.09
CA THR A 321 -35.83 -7.27 -16.98
C THR A 321 -36.51 -8.39 -17.77
N ALA A 322 -36.00 -8.73 -18.96
CA ALA A 322 -36.50 -9.87 -19.74
C ALA A 322 -36.23 -11.21 -19.03
N ALA A 323 -35.07 -11.37 -18.39
CA ALA A 323 -34.76 -12.57 -17.59
C ALA A 323 -35.60 -12.66 -16.29
N GLU A 324 -36.07 -11.53 -15.78
CA GLU A 324 -36.95 -11.44 -14.61
C GLU A 324 -38.41 -11.76 -14.99
N GLU A 325 -38.85 -11.34 -16.18
CA GLU A 325 -40.14 -11.72 -16.77
C GLU A 325 -40.21 -13.21 -17.14
N GLU A 326 -39.17 -13.79 -17.75
CA GLU A 326 -39.10 -15.24 -18.01
C GLU A 326 -39.14 -16.05 -16.71
N ASN A 327 -38.44 -15.61 -15.66
CA ASN A 327 -38.50 -16.29 -14.35
C ASN A 327 -39.88 -16.19 -13.69
N PHE A 328 -40.60 -15.08 -13.88
CA PHE A 328 -41.96 -14.93 -13.34
C PHE A 328 -42.97 -15.82 -14.09
N GLU A 329 -42.83 -15.93 -15.42
CA GLU A 329 -43.68 -16.78 -16.26
C GLU A 329 -43.43 -18.28 -16.03
N VAL A 330 -42.19 -18.68 -15.72
CA VAL A 330 -41.83 -20.06 -15.34
C VAL A 330 -42.37 -20.46 -13.96
N ILE A 331 -42.51 -19.51 -13.02
CA ILE A 331 -43.06 -19.78 -11.68
C ILE A 331 -44.60 -19.90 -11.74
N GLU A 332 -45.28 -19.18 -12.63
CA GLU A 332 -46.75 -19.20 -12.74
C GLU A 332 -47.27 -20.42 -13.55
N ARG A 333 -46.43 -21.03 -14.40
CA ARG A 333 -46.81 -22.14 -15.30
C ARG A 333 -46.25 -23.51 -14.91
N ALA A 334 -46.13 -23.79 -13.62
CA ALA A 334 -45.84 -25.14 -13.14
C ALA A 334 -47.08 -26.05 -13.27
N GLU A 335 -47.28 -26.67 -14.44
CA GLU A 335 -48.31 -27.70 -14.61
C GLU A 335 -48.05 -28.92 -13.70
N PRO A 336 -49.08 -29.51 -13.07
CA PRO A 336 -48.90 -30.66 -12.19
C PRO A 336 -48.50 -31.91 -12.98
N ILE A 337 -47.41 -32.55 -12.54
CA ILE A 337 -46.86 -33.78 -13.11
C ILE A 337 -47.84 -34.95 -12.84
N LEU A 338 -48.62 -35.34 -13.84
CA LEU A 338 -49.39 -36.58 -13.81
C LEU A 338 -48.46 -37.77 -14.06
N SER A 339 -48.03 -38.43 -12.99
CA SER A 339 -47.30 -39.70 -13.06
C SER A 339 -48.23 -40.81 -13.58
N ARG A 340 -48.10 -41.14 -14.87
CA ARG A 340 -48.73 -42.30 -15.50
C ARG A 340 -47.72 -43.44 -15.49
N THR A 341 -47.92 -44.46 -14.66
CA THR A 341 -47.13 -45.69 -14.66
C THR A 341 -47.65 -46.64 -15.76
N PRO A 342 -46.83 -47.07 -16.73
CA PRO A 342 -47.13 -48.25 -17.52
C PRO A 342 -46.22 -49.40 -17.09
N THR A 343 -46.75 -50.61 -16.94
CA THR A 343 -46.19 -51.86 -17.50
C THR A 343 -47.09 -53.06 -17.21
N ALA A 344 -47.64 -53.59 -18.31
CA ALA A 344 -47.91 -54.98 -18.71
C ALA A 344 -48.50 -56.03 -17.73
N THR A 345 -49.52 -56.73 -18.27
CA THR A 345 -50.30 -57.88 -17.79
C THR A 345 -49.52 -59.21 -17.86
N PRO A 346 -50.04 -60.34 -17.30
CA PRO A 346 -50.99 -61.14 -18.07
C PRO A 346 -52.17 -61.74 -17.28
N VAL A 347 -53.16 -62.11 -18.09
CA VAL A 347 -54.45 -62.77 -17.85
C VAL A 347 -54.37 -63.99 -16.90
N THR A 348 -55.31 -64.10 -15.97
CA THR A 348 -55.75 -65.38 -15.38
C THR A 348 -57.25 -65.35 -15.12
N SER A 349 -57.85 -66.49 -15.42
CA SER A 349 -59.25 -66.87 -15.56
C SER A 349 -60.18 -66.62 -14.38
N ALA A 350 -61.47 -66.46 -14.72
CA ALA A 350 -62.67 -66.42 -13.88
C ALA A 350 -62.76 -67.58 -12.83
N PRO A 351 -63.63 -67.47 -11.81
CA PRO A 351 -65.05 -67.81 -12.02
C PRO A 351 -66.07 -66.87 -11.34
N LEU A 352 -67.28 -66.90 -11.92
CA LEU A 352 -68.55 -66.31 -11.48
C LEU A 352 -69.14 -67.00 -10.24
N ALA A 353 -69.86 -66.23 -9.40
CA ALA A 353 -71.22 -66.48 -8.87
C ALA A 353 -71.52 -65.56 -7.64
N PRO A 354 -72.79 -65.37 -7.21
CA PRO A 354 -73.89 -64.73 -7.95
C PRO A 354 -74.54 -63.58 -7.13
N VAL A 355 -75.25 -62.67 -7.80
CA VAL A 355 -76.15 -61.69 -7.15
C VAL A 355 -77.56 -62.28 -7.14
N GLU A 356 -78.13 -62.26 -5.95
CA GLU A 356 -79.45 -62.74 -5.52
C GLU A 356 -80.57 -61.95 -6.23
N GLU A 357 -81.45 -62.65 -6.95
CA GLU A 357 -82.61 -62.11 -7.65
C GLU A 357 -83.85 -62.25 -6.74
N LEU A 358 -84.58 -61.14 -6.61
CA LEU A 358 -85.80 -61.00 -5.82
C LEU A 358 -86.96 -61.80 -6.42
N ASP A 359 -87.55 -62.67 -5.60
CA ASP A 359 -88.87 -63.26 -5.80
C ASP A 359 -89.96 -62.19 -5.84
N LEU A 360 -90.77 -62.18 -6.91
CA LEU A 360 -92.09 -61.57 -6.98
C LEU A 360 -92.96 -62.40 -7.93
N ASP A 361 -93.84 -63.24 -7.36
CA ASP A 361 -95.06 -63.74 -8.00
C ASP A 361 -96.20 -63.64 -6.96
N ASP A 362 -97.06 -62.63 -7.15
CA ASP A 362 -98.54 -62.65 -7.10
C ASP A 362 -99.13 -61.23 -6.90
#